data_AF-A0A2N5XTC6-F1
#
_entry.id   AF-A0A2N5XTC6-F1
#
_cell.length_a   1.000
_cell.length_b   1.000
_cell.length_c   1.000
_cell.angle_alpha   90.00
_cell.angle_beta   90.00
_cell.angle_gamma   90.00
#
_symmetry.space_group_name_H-M   'P 1'
#
loop_
_entity.id
_entity.type
_entity.pdbx_description
1 polymer ?
#
loop_
_entity_poly.entity_id
_entity_poly.type
_entity_poly.pdbx_seq_one_letter_code
_entity_poly.pdbx_strand_id
1 'polypeptide(L)'
;MRCTAAEKETLLARAKAERITASELLRSALGLIKKPTRKRAAPTVDTRLLVALNRIGSNLNQIARTVNAAGHAGDMHQLNAMDIIASLISINRELASLLVFHSTKESEVAD
;
A
#
# COMPACT_ATOMS: atom_id res chain seq x y z
N MET A 1 -25.68 -29.97 3.98
CA MET A 1 -26.13 -30.45 5.31
C MET A 1 -27.62 -30.72 5.22
N ARG A 2 -28.08 -31.91 5.63
CA ARG A 2 -29.52 -32.17 5.80
C ARG A 2 -29.86 -31.78 7.24
N CYS A 3 -30.83 -30.91 7.41
CA CYS A 3 -31.27 -30.40 8.70
C CYS A 3 -32.80 -30.33 8.71
N THR A 4 -33.41 -30.52 9.86
CA THR A 4 -34.85 -30.34 10.08
C THR A 4 -35.20 -28.84 10.08
N ALA A 5 -36.50 -28.52 9.97
CA ALA A 5 -36.96 -27.13 9.98
C ALA A 5 -36.61 -26.41 11.29
N ALA A 6 -36.74 -27.09 12.43
CA ALA A 6 -36.41 -26.55 13.75
C ALA A 6 -34.89 -26.29 13.90
N GLU A 7 -34.05 -27.20 13.43
CA GLU A 7 -32.59 -27.01 13.44
C GLU A 7 -32.16 -25.83 12.58
N LYS A 8 -32.82 -25.62 11.42
CA LYS A 8 -32.56 -24.47 10.56
C LYS A 8 -32.91 -23.16 11.26
N GLU A 9 -34.03 -23.09 11.97
CA GLU A 9 -34.46 -21.90 12.69
C GLU A 9 -33.49 -21.52 13.81
N THR A 10 -33.07 -22.50 14.61
CA THR A 10 -32.07 -22.26 15.67
C THR A 10 -30.73 -21.78 15.12
N LEU A 11 -30.29 -22.33 13.98
CA LEU A 11 -29.06 -21.92 13.32
C LEU A 11 -29.14 -20.48 12.78
N LEU A 12 -30.29 -20.09 12.21
CA LEU A 12 -30.53 -18.71 11.77
C LEU A 12 -30.62 -17.73 12.93
N ALA A 13 -31.26 -18.11 14.04
CA ALA A 13 -31.34 -17.29 15.24
C ALA A 13 -29.93 -17.02 15.82
N ARG A 14 -29.08 -18.05 15.86
CA ARG A 14 -27.70 -17.93 16.33
C ARG A 14 -26.85 -17.06 15.43
N ALA A 15 -26.96 -17.23 14.10
CA ALA A 15 -26.26 -16.39 13.13
C ALA A 15 -26.69 -14.91 13.27
N LYS A 16 -27.99 -14.66 13.48
CA LYS A 16 -28.53 -13.32 13.72
C LYS A 16 -27.99 -12.69 15.01
N ALA A 17 -27.89 -13.48 16.10
CA ALA A 17 -27.33 -13.02 17.37
C ALA A 17 -25.86 -12.63 17.24
N GLU A 18 -25.08 -13.40 16.48
CA GLU A 18 -23.65 -13.14 16.22
C GLU A 18 -23.41 -12.11 15.09
N ARG A 19 -24.47 -11.58 14.46
CA ARG A 19 -24.43 -10.63 13.33
C ARG A 19 -23.59 -11.11 12.13
N ILE A 20 -23.55 -12.42 11.92
CA ILE A 20 -22.85 -13.07 10.81
C ILE A 20 -23.82 -13.89 9.97
N THR A 21 -23.42 -14.30 8.78
CA THR A 21 -24.27 -15.17 7.96
C THR A 21 -24.28 -16.61 8.50
N ALA A 22 -25.36 -17.36 8.27
CA ALA A 22 -25.42 -18.78 8.61
C ALA A 22 -24.27 -19.59 7.99
N SER A 23 -23.86 -19.21 6.76
CA SER A 23 -22.74 -19.83 6.06
C SER A 23 -21.40 -19.53 6.75
N GLU A 24 -21.22 -18.31 7.26
CA GLU A 24 -20.04 -17.91 8.03
C GLU A 24 -19.97 -18.59 9.39
N LEU A 25 -21.11 -18.72 10.08
CA LEU A 25 -21.22 -19.47 11.33
C LEU A 25 -20.86 -20.96 11.14
N LEU A 26 -21.30 -21.57 10.04
CA LEU A 26 -20.94 -22.96 9.73
C LEU A 26 -19.45 -23.10 9.39
N ARG A 27 -18.90 -22.18 8.59
CA ARG A 27 -17.46 -22.19 8.27
C ARG A 27 -16.60 -21.93 9.50
N SER A 28 -17.04 -21.09 10.45
CA SER A 28 -16.31 -20.84 11.70
C SER A 28 -16.34 -22.06 12.62
N ALA A 29 -17.49 -22.73 12.75
CA ALA A 29 -17.63 -23.96 13.52
C ALA A 29 -16.75 -25.10 13.00
N LEU A 30 -16.50 -25.13 11.69
CA LEU A 30 -15.61 -26.09 11.03
C LEU A 30 -14.13 -25.66 11.03
N GLY A 31 -13.78 -24.53 11.67
CA GLY A 31 -12.41 -23.99 11.67
C GLY A 31 -11.90 -23.52 10.30
N LEU A 32 -12.79 -23.41 9.31
CA LEU A 32 -12.46 -23.00 7.94
C LEU A 32 -12.30 -21.49 7.79
N ILE A 33 -12.77 -20.72 8.76
CA ILE A 33 -12.47 -19.30 8.88
C ILE A 33 -11.18 -19.17 9.68
N LYS A 34 -10.06 -18.98 8.98
CA LYS A 34 -8.86 -18.43 9.61
C LYS A 34 -9.24 -17.06 10.17
N LYS A 35 -9.31 -16.92 11.50
CA LYS A 35 -9.40 -15.59 12.13
C LYS A 35 -8.34 -14.73 11.46
N PRO A 36 -8.68 -13.53 10.94
CA PRO A 36 -7.67 -12.68 10.33
C PRO A 36 -6.55 -12.53 11.33
N THR A 37 -5.35 -13.00 10.96
CA THR A 37 -4.15 -12.77 11.74
C THR A 37 -4.06 -11.27 11.88
N ARG A 38 -4.20 -10.79 13.12
CA ARG A 38 -4.19 -9.36 13.43
C ARG A 38 -2.99 -8.78 12.70
N LYS A 39 -3.24 -7.98 11.66
CA LYS A 39 -2.16 -7.40 10.86
C LYS A 39 -1.22 -6.73 11.85
N ARG A 40 0.07 -7.07 11.79
CA ARG A 40 1.08 -6.37 12.59
C ARG A 40 0.85 -4.89 12.39
N ALA A 41 0.79 -4.13 13.49
CA ALA A 41 0.68 -2.69 13.40
C ALA A 41 1.82 -2.20 12.49
N ALA A 42 1.49 -1.41 11.48
CA ALA A 42 2.50 -0.85 10.61
C ALA A 42 3.49 -0.04 11.48
N PRO A 43 4.79 -0.06 11.16
CA PRO A 43 5.75 0.78 11.87
C PRO A 43 5.27 2.23 11.83
N THR A 44 5.38 2.93 12.95
CA THR A 44 5.01 4.34 13.05
C THR A 44 6.07 5.15 12.32
N VAL A 45 5.76 5.56 11.08
CA VAL A 45 6.65 6.36 10.22
C VAL A 45 6.01 7.73 10.01
N ASP A 46 6.83 8.79 9.95
CA ASP A 46 6.34 10.15 9.62
C ASP A 46 5.61 10.12 8.26
N THR A 47 4.31 10.42 8.28
CA THR A 47 3.48 10.36 7.08
C THR A 47 3.89 11.43 6.05
N ARG A 48 4.47 12.55 6.49
CA ARG A 48 4.97 13.60 5.59
C ARG A 48 6.17 13.10 4.79
N LEU A 49 7.06 12.34 5.44
CA LEU A 49 8.20 11.69 4.79
C LEU A 49 7.72 10.71 3.70
N LEU A 50 6.75 9.86 4.04
CA LEU A 50 6.19 8.88 3.10
C LEU A 50 5.54 9.55 1.88
N VAL A 51 4.78 10.62 2.09
CA VAL A 51 4.14 11.37 1.00
C VAL A 51 5.19 12.01 0.08
N ALA A 52 6.21 12.65 0.64
CA ALA A 52 7.26 13.27 -0.13
C ALA A 52 8.09 12.24 -0.93
N LEU A 53 8.45 11.11 -0.31
CA LEU A 53 9.13 10.01 -0.98
C LEU A 53 8.29 9.41 -2.11
N ASN A 54 6.98 9.23 -1.88
CA ASN A 54 6.06 8.74 -2.90
C ASN A 54 5.97 9.68 -4.11
N ARG A 55 5.96 11.00 -3.88
CA ARG A 55 5.97 12.00 -4.97
C ARG A 55 7.23 11.88 -5.82
N ILE A 56 8.39 11.79 -5.16
CA ILE A 56 9.68 11.63 -5.84
C ILE A 56 9.72 10.33 -6.66
N GLY A 57 9.29 9.22 -6.07
CA GLY A 57 9.23 7.93 -6.76
C GLY A 57 8.27 7.94 -7.96
N SER A 58 7.13 8.64 -7.84
CA SER A 58 6.19 8.80 -8.96
C SER A 58 6.84 9.52 -10.15
N ASN A 59 7.55 10.62 -9.91
CA ASN A 59 8.24 11.37 -10.95
C ASN A 59 9.31 10.52 -11.65
N LEU A 60 10.11 9.77 -10.88
CA LEU A 60 11.12 8.87 -11.44
C LEU A 60 10.48 7.77 -12.29
N ASN A 61 9.35 7.21 -11.85
CA ASN A 61 8.62 6.20 -12.60
C ASN A 61 8.01 6.77 -13.90
N GLN A 62 7.59 8.04 -13.92
CA GLN A 62 7.14 8.69 -15.16
C GLN A 62 8.30 8.83 -16.16
N ILE A 63 9.48 9.27 -15.71
CA ILE A 63 10.68 9.35 -16.55
C ILE A 63 11.00 7.95 -17.11
N ALA A 64 11.07 6.92 -16.26
CA ALA A 64 11.35 5.56 -16.70
C ALA A 64 10.34 5.05 -17.73
N ARG A 65 9.04 5.31 -17.52
CA ARG A 65 7.99 4.93 -18.48
C ARG A 65 8.16 5.61 -19.83
N THR A 66 8.42 6.92 -19.85
CA THR A 66 8.62 7.67 -21.10
C THR A 66 9.85 7.19 -21.87
N VAL A 67 10.97 6.96 -21.17
CA VAL A 67 12.21 6.45 -21.76
C VAL A 67 12.00 5.04 -22.32
N ASN A 68 11.39 4.15 -21.54
CA ASN A 68 11.16 2.77 -21.99
C ASN A 68 10.18 2.72 -23.17
N ALA A 69 9.13 3.54 -23.16
CA ALA A 69 8.19 3.63 -24.28
C ALA A 69 8.86 4.10 -25.57
N ALA A 70 9.69 5.15 -25.50
CA ALA A 70 10.44 5.63 -26.66
C ALA A 70 11.46 4.58 -27.16
N GLY A 71 12.12 3.86 -26.25
CA GLY A 71 13.00 2.75 -26.60
C GLY A 71 12.28 1.60 -27.30
N HIS A 72 11.10 1.22 -26.84
CA HIS A 72 10.28 0.18 -27.48
C HIS A 72 9.74 0.61 -28.86
N ALA A 73 9.45 1.90 -29.04
CA ALA A 73 9.00 2.45 -30.32
C ALA A 73 10.15 2.69 -31.32
N GLY A 74 11.41 2.63 -30.88
CA GLY A 74 12.57 3.03 -31.69
C GLY A 74 12.74 4.55 -31.85
N ASP A 75 11.95 5.33 -31.13
CA ASP A 75 11.85 6.81 -31.24
C ASP A 75 12.71 7.53 -30.19
N MET A 76 13.87 6.98 -29.83
CA MET A 76 14.75 7.54 -28.80
C MET A 76 15.18 8.99 -29.11
N HIS A 77 15.24 9.36 -30.39
CA HIS A 77 15.56 10.72 -30.84
C HIS A 77 14.51 11.78 -30.44
N GLN A 78 13.29 11.38 -30.09
CA GLN A 78 12.23 12.29 -29.65
C GLN A 78 12.35 12.64 -28.16
N LEU A 79 13.21 11.94 -27.40
CA LEU A 79 13.47 12.27 -26.00
C LEU A 79 14.43 13.45 -25.88
N ASN A 80 14.05 14.45 -25.10
CA ASN A 80 14.97 15.51 -24.71
C ASN A 80 15.84 15.04 -23.53
N ALA A 81 17.06 14.58 -23.84
CA ALA A 81 18.02 14.12 -22.84
C ALA A 81 18.36 15.19 -21.78
N MET A 82 18.38 16.47 -22.17
CA MET A 82 18.67 17.57 -21.24
C MET A 82 17.55 17.74 -20.21
N ASP A 83 16.29 17.64 -20.63
CA ASP A 83 15.14 17.74 -19.72
C ASP A 83 15.10 16.57 -18.74
N ILE A 84 15.45 15.37 -19.22
CA ILE A 84 15.56 14.18 -18.36
C ILE A 84 16.67 14.37 -17.33
N ILE A 85 17.87 14.79 -17.75
CA ILE A 85 19.00 15.02 -16.83
C ILE A 85 18.65 16.10 -15.81
N ALA A 86 18.07 17.23 -16.25
CA ALA A 86 17.64 18.30 -15.35
C ALA A 86 16.63 17.80 -14.31
N SER A 87 15.65 16.98 -14.75
CA SER A 87 14.66 16.38 -13.86
C SER A 87 15.30 15.42 -12.84
N LEU A 88 16.25 14.60 -13.27
CA LEU A 88 16.99 13.69 -12.37
C LEU A 88 17.83 14.46 -11.34
N ILE A 89 18.49 15.55 -11.74
CA ILE A 89 19.24 16.42 -10.82
C ILE A 89 18.28 17.05 -9.80
N SER A 90 17.11 17.53 -10.24
CA SER A 90 16.10 18.09 -9.34
C SER A 90 15.64 17.05 -8.31
N ILE A 91 15.31 15.84 -8.76
CA ILE A 91 14.94 14.70 -7.89
C ILE A 91 16.03 14.42 -6.85
N ASN A 92 17.29 14.37 -7.28
CA ASN A 92 18.42 14.11 -6.37
C ASN A 92 18.56 15.22 -5.30
N ARG A 93 18.36 16.49 -5.67
CA ARG A 93 18.38 17.62 -4.74
C ARG A 93 17.20 17.59 -3.75
N GLU A 94 16.00 17.24 -4.22
CA GLU A 94 14.82 17.05 -3.38
C GLU A 94 15.05 15.94 -2.35
N LEU A 95 15.62 14.81 -2.78
CA LEU A 95 15.99 13.69 -1.88
C LEU A 95 17.02 14.11 -0.84
N ALA A 96 18.09 14.78 -1.26
CA ALA A 96 19.12 15.26 -0.33
C ALA A 96 18.55 16.21 0.73
N SER A 97 17.67 17.14 0.31
CA SER A 97 17.01 18.09 1.22
C SER A 97 16.11 17.39 2.23
N LEU A 98 15.36 16.38 1.76
CA LEU A 98 14.47 15.57 2.59
C LEU A 98 15.26 14.73 3.60
N LEU A 99 16.41 14.16 3.22
CA LEU A 99 17.31 13.46 4.13
C LEU A 99 17.88 14.37 5.22
N VAL A 100 18.33 15.58 4.86
CA VAL A 100 18.85 16.56 5.82
C VAL A 100 17.75 16.99 6.80
N PHE A 101 16.55 17.29 6.31
CA PHE A 101 15.43 17.70 7.16
C PHE A 101 15.02 16.62 8.17
N HIS A 102 15.04 15.34 7.77
CA HIS A 102 14.64 14.26 8.68
C HIS A 102 15.77 13.78 9.60
N SER A 103 17.03 13.81 9.17
CA SER A 103 18.18 13.50 10.04
C SER A 103 18.37 14.54 11.14
N THR A 104 18.18 15.82 10.84
CA THR A 104 18.21 16.91 11.84
C THR A 104 17.06 16.80 12.86
N LYS A 105 15.87 16.45 12.39
CA LYS A 105 14.70 16.22 13.24
C LYS A 105 14.85 14.98 14.15
N GLU A 106 15.55 13.93 13.72
CA GLU A 106 15.86 12.79 14.57
C GLU A 106 16.85 13.16 15.69
N SER A 107 17.83 14.04 15.42
CA SER A 107 18.76 14.53 16.45
C SER A 107 18.12 15.46 17.49
N GLU A 108 17.14 16.30 17.11
CA GLU A 108 16.43 17.19 18.07
C GLU A 108 15.47 16.45 19.01
N VAL A 109 15.06 15.23 18.66
CA VAL A 109 14.14 14.40 19.49
C VAL A 109 14.93 13.49 20.46
N ALA A 110 16.25 13.41 20.30
CA ALA A 110 17.14 12.57 21.11
C ALA A 110 17.81 13.31 22.29
N ASP A 111 17.69 14.64 22.35
CA ASP A 111 18.10 15.51 23.49
C ASP A 111 16.88 15.93 24.33
#